data_AF-Q32ZH5-F1
#
_entry.id   AF-Q32ZH5-F1
#
_cell.length_a   1.000
_cell.length_b   1.000
_cell.length_c   1.000
_cell.angle_alpha   90.00
_cell.angle_beta   90.00
_cell.angle_gamma   90.00
#
_symmetry.space_group_name_H-M   'P 1'
#
loop_
_entity.id
_entity.type
_entity.pdbx_description
1 polymer ?
#
loop_
_entity_poly.entity_id
_entity_poly.type
_entity_poly.pdbx_seq_one_letter_code
_entity_poly.pdbx_strand_id
1 'polypeptide(L)' 'MKFHLLFFILLFSITILTGKRSYPEYGSLDLRKECRMSKGHCKLQCSENEIRIAFCIRPGTHCCI' A
#
# COMPACT_ATOMS: atom_id res chain seq x y z
N MET A 1 -37.99 4.84 15.48
CA MET A 1 -37.03 5.98 15.49
C MET A 1 -35.72 5.63 16.20
N LYS A 2 -35.74 5.14 17.46
CA LYS A 2 -34.52 4.88 18.26
C LYS A 2 -33.59 3.77 17.69
N PHE A 3 -34.14 2.70 17.13
CA PHE A 3 -33.34 1.63 16.50
C PHE A 3 -32.60 2.08 15.22
N HIS A 4 -33.20 2.97 14.42
CA HIS A 4 -32.55 3.47 13.20
C HIS A 4 -31.31 4.31 13.51
N LEU A 5 -31.35 5.12 14.58
CA LEU A 5 -30.20 5.92 15.01
C LEU A 5 -29.02 5.03 15.42
N LEU A 6 -29.28 3.97 16.19
CA LEU A 6 -28.25 3.00 16.58
C LEU A 6 -27.62 2.30 15.37
N PHE A 7 -28.45 1.91 14.39
CA PHE A 7 -27.97 1.30 13.16
C PHE A 7 -27.07 2.26 12.35
N PHE A 8 -27.44 3.53 12.27
CA PHE A 8 -26.65 4.54 11.55
C PHE A 8 -25.29 4.80 12.22
N ILE A 9 -25.26 4.89 13.56
CA ILE A 9 -24.01 5.06 14.33
C ILE A 9 -23.11 3.83 14.19
N LEU A 10 -23.69 2.62 14.20
CA LEU A 10 -22.95 1.38 14.01
C LEU A 10 -22.30 1.33 12.63
N LEU A 11 -23.05 1.62 11.56
CA LEU A 11 -22.52 1.68 10.20
C LEU A 11 -21.40 2.71 10.08
N PHE A 12 -21.60 3.91 10.61
CA PHE A 12 -20.59 4.97 10.56
C PHE A 12 -19.30 4.59 11.30
N SER A 13 -19.43 3.92 12.45
CA SER A 13 -18.27 3.42 13.22
C SER A 13 -17.48 2.35 12.44
N ILE A 14 -18.16 1.44 11.74
CA ILE A 14 -17.52 0.41 10.90
C ILE A 14 -16.82 1.05 9.69
N THR A 15 -17.44 2.06 9.07
CA THR A 15 -16.86 2.78 7.94
C THR A 15 -15.60 3.56 8.34
N ILE A 16 -15.61 4.23 9.50
CA ILE A 16 -14.42 4.94 9.99
C ILE A 16 -13.29 3.97 10.34
N LEU A 17 -13.62 2.85 10.99
CA LEU A 17 -12.60 1.88 11.42
C LEU A 17 -11.88 1.23 10.23
N THR A 18 -12.58 0.98 9.12
CA THR A 18 -12.00 0.39 7.90
C THR A 18 -11.12 1.36 7.11
N GLY A 19 -11.31 2.68 7.25
CA GLY A 19 -10.47 3.70 6.63
C GLY A 19 -9.04 3.78 7.20
N LYS A 20 -8.81 3.22 8.39
CA LYS A 20 -7.51 3.21 9.06
C LYS A 20 -6.60 2.08 8.53
N ARG A 21 -6.56 1.87 7.21
CA ARG A 21 -5.42 1.19 6.60
C ARG A 21 -4.23 2.14 6.76
N SER A 22 -3.48 1.89 7.82
CA SER A 22 -2.20 2.55 8.08
C SER A 22 -1.28 2.18 6.92
N TYR A 23 -1.32 2.95 5.83
CA TYR A 23 -0.22 2.97 4.89
C TYR A 23 0.99 3.40 5.73
N PRO A 24 1.99 2.53 5.94
CA PRO A 24 3.10 2.87 6.80
C PRO A 24 3.74 4.14 6.26
N GLU A 25 3.95 5.11 7.16
CA GLU A 25 4.41 6.43 6.80
C GLU A 25 5.64 6.34 5.91
N TYR A 26 5.45 6.82 4.68
CA TYR A 26 6.34 7.42 3.68
C TYR A 26 7.86 7.09 3.59
N GLY A 27 8.52 6.48 4.57
CA GLY A 27 9.97 6.32 4.64
C GLY A 27 10.52 4.95 5.04
N SER A 28 9.74 4.04 5.67
CA SER A 28 10.30 2.78 6.19
C SER A 28 9.68 1.50 5.61
N LEU A 29 8.92 1.59 4.53
CA LEU A 29 8.29 0.41 3.93
C LEU A 29 9.28 -0.33 3.03
N ASP A 30 9.81 -1.46 3.51
CA ASP A 30 10.56 -2.40 2.68
C ASP A 30 9.59 -3.25 1.85
N LEU A 31 9.46 -2.90 0.57
CA LEU A 31 8.64 -3.58 -0.42
C LEU A 31 9.44 -4.59 -1.26
N ARG A 32 10.68 -4.93 -0.87
CA ARG A 32 11.48 -5.94 -1.59
C ARG A 32 10.76 -7.28 -1.71
N LYS A 33 10.05 -7.69 -0.65
CA LYS A 33 9.28 -8.94 -0.65
C LYS A 33 8.12 -8.90 -1.64
N GLU A 34 7.37 -7.79 -1.65
CA GLU A 34 6.26 -7.57 -2.59
C GLU A 34 6.77 -7.57 -4.03
N CYS A 35 7.87 -6.87 -4.30
CA CYS A 35 8.51 -6.86 -5.61
C CYS A 35 8.88 -8.27 -6.08
N ARG A 36 9.48 -9.09 -5.20
CA ARG A 36 9.84 -10.47 -5.50
C ARG A 36 8.61 -11.35 -5.76
N MET A 37 7.52 -11.12 -5.04
CA MET A 37 6.25 -11.82 -5.28
C MET A 37 5.67 -11.47 -6.66
N SER A 38 5.82 -10.23 -7.12
CA SER A 38 5.45 -9.80 -8.48
C SER A 38 6.46 -10.21 -9.56
N LYS A 39 7.44 -11.06 -9.25
CA LYS A 39 8.56 -11.43 -10.14
C LYS A 39 9.45 -10.25 -10.60
N GLY A 40 9.40 -9.13 -9.89
CA GLY A 40 10.25 -7.98 -10.16
C GLY A 40 11.62 -8.09 -9.49
N HIS A 41 12.52 -7.24 -9.96
CA HIS A 41 13.87 -7.06 -9.44
C HIS A 41 14.05 -5.64 -8.89
N CYS A 42 14.62 -5.56 -7.69
CA CYS A 42 14.95 -4.28 -7.08
C CYS A 42 16.26 -3.74 -7.69
N LYS A 43 16.18 -2.62 -8.41
CA LYS A 43 17.33 -1.97 -9.06
C LYS A 43 17.35 -0.47 -8.77
N LEU A 44 18.51 0.17 -8.89
CA LEU A 44 18.63 1.64 -8.81
C LEU A 44 17.95 2.32 -10.01
N GLN A 45 18.04 1.69 -11.18
CA GLN A 45 17.42 2.13 -12.42
C GLN A 45 16.92 0.90 -13.17
N CYS A 46 15.71 0.97 -13.72
CA CYS A 46 15.18 -0.09 -14.58
C CYS A 46 15.82 0.02 -15.97
N SER A 47 16.01 -1.13 -16.63
CA SER A 47 16.43 -1.14 -18.03
C SER A 47 15.35 -0.56 -18.94
N GLU A 48 15.69 -0.15 -20.17
CA GLU A 48 14.72 0.44 -21.11
C GLU A 48 13.54 -0.50 -21.45
N ASN A 49 13.77 -1.81 -21.34
CA ASN A 49 12.77 -2.85 -21.59
C ASN A 49 12.00 -3.27 -20.33
N GLU A 50 12.27 -2.66 -19.17
CA GLU A 50 11.64 -3.00 -17.89
C GLU A 50 10.66 -1.92 -17.44
N ILE A 51 9.57 -2.34 -16.79
CA ILE A 51 8.53 -1.45 -16.29
C ILE A 51 8.73 -1.23 -14.80
N ARG A 52 8.84 0.03 -14.40
CA ARG A 52 8.84 0.43 -13.00
C ARG A 52 7.42 0.42 -12.43
N ILE A 53 7.13 -0.51 -11.53
CA ILE A 53 5.80 -0.62 -10.90
C ILE A 53 5.73 0.04 -9.51
N ALA A 54 6.84 0.03 -8.75
CA ALA A 54 6.87 0.49 -7.37
C ALA A 54 8.30 0.84 -6.93
N PHE A 55 8.46 1.21 -5.66
CA PHE A 55 9.77 1.28 -5.00
C PHE A 55 9.96 0.03 -4.15
N CYS A 56 11.18 -0.49 -4.07
CA CYS A 56 11.54 -1.50 -3.08
C CYS A 56 11.90 -0.85 -1.75
N ILE A 57 12.68 0.23 -1.79
CA ILE A 57 12.98 1.11 -0.65
C ILE A 57 12.91 2.55 -1.17
N ARG A 58 12.19 3.44 -0.48
CA ARG A 58 12.13 4.86 -0.82
C ARG A 58 13.11 5.66 0.06
N PRO A 59 13.90 6.62 -0.48
CA PRO A 59 14.25 6.88 -1.88
C PRO A 59 15.54 6.13 -2.26
N GLY A 60 15.44 4.84 -2.58
CA GLY A 60 16.60 3.99 -2.85
C GLY A 60 16.47 3.23 -4.16
N THR A 61 15.67 2.17 -4.17
CA THR A 61 15.57 1.25 -5.31
C THR A 61 14.15 1.14 -5.83
N HIS A 62 14.04 0.93 -7.14
CA HIS A 62 12.80 0.70 -7.86
C HIS A 62 12.56 -0.80 -8.05
N CYS A 63 11.29 -1.20 -8.03
CA CYS A 63 10.90 -2.53 -8.48
C CYS A 63 10.65 -2.50 -9.99
N CYS A 64 11.47 -3.23 -10.73
CA CYS A 64 11.48 -3.32 -12.18
C CYS A 64 11.02 -4.73 -12.60
N ILE A 65 10.06 -4.84 -13.52
CA ILE A 65 9.58 -6.10 -14.10
C ILE A 65 9.89 -6.10 -15.60
#